data_AF-A0A7S6RDJ3-F1
#
_entry.id   AF-A0A7S6RDJ3-F1
#
_cell.length_a   1.000
_cell.length_b   1.000
_cell.length_c   1.000
_cell.angle_alpha   90.00
_cell.angle_beta   90.00
_cell.angle_gamma   90.00
#
_symmetry.space_group_name_H-M   'P 1'
#
loop_
_entity.id
_entity.type
_entity.pdbx_description
1 polymer ?
#
loop_
_entity_poly.entity_id
_entity_poly.type
_entity_poly.pdbx_seq_one_letter_code
_entity_poly.pdbx_strand_id
1 'polypeptide(L)'
;MQSAIISNRYILGIIAFSVSFGISLVPQWNFNQALITGIITIISTYAATLFIDRRRSNYEMMILNSNRQRIKELEGLKRRLVKEVNQIEEIRNLLYADSQSLENQILESRTQRDKVHRDIGIFASQKKQLETDTINLTAQIESLEQNKIELHHTCSQMTTEKRRLELNCNSFRAEIMQLQNQISQLQEEKKELENNVTLLDRLKPQLEEKMYELRTEIQALETQINEQKQLLLSTKTETENLAENLNYLESQINQKQSELQQITSELSLLQAERDSLQSQVWELLQQPETLNPELSPENCHEDGNDVFPFTELIDSVKTINTSEILPEQWQKLLEILPNHEIQALKAIVEQEHPLVTIEEIAQANSTTPSLLIDSLNEHAQDAIGELIITTNGEHPQVSEEHIVNARKILAMAVDVFSSL
;
A
#
# COMPACT_ATOMS: atom_id res chain seq x y z
N MET A 1 162.59 35.42 -6.24
CA MET A 1 163.75 34.76 -6.87
C MET A 1 164.51 35.80 -7.69
N GLN A 2 165.44 36.53 -7.06
CA GLN A 2 166.05 37.77 -7.58
C GLN A 2 167.60 37.67 -7.73
N SER A 3 168.18 36.48 -7.56
CA SER A 3 169.64 36.29 -7.51
C SER A 3 170.36 36.25 -8.87
N ALA A 4 169.65 36.08 -9.99
CA ALA A 4 170.28 35.98 -11.31
C ALA A 4 170.66 37.35 -11.93
N ILE A 5 169.99 38.44 -11.52
CA ILE A 5 170.15 39.75 -12.18
C ILE A 5 171.45 40.45 -11.73
N ILE A 6 171.92 40.20 -10.51
CA ILE A 6 173.13 40.84 -9.97
C ILE A 6 174.38 40.25 -10.63
N SER A 7 174.41 38.94 -10.89
CA SER A 7 175.57 38.28 -11.53
C SER A 7 175.80 38.77 -12.97
N ASN A 8 174.73 38.94 -13.75
CA ASN A 8 174.86 39.40 -15.14
C ASN A 8 175.36 40.85 -15.26
N ARG A 9 175.17 41.68 -14.23
CA ARG A 9 175.66 43.08 -14.20
C ARG A 9 177.20 43.16 -14.10
N TYR A 10 177.83 42.26 -13.34
CA TYR A 10 179.29 42.23 -13.19
C TYR A 10 179.99 41.68 -14.43
N ILE A 11 179.40 40.66 -15.06
CA ILE A 11 179.97 40.02 -16.27
C ILE A 11 180.01 41.01 -17.44
N LEU A 12 178.95 41.78 -17.66
CA LEU A 12 178.90 42.75 -18.75
C LEU A 12 179.96 43.86 -18.60
N GLY A 13 180.21 44.32 -17.36
CA GLY A 13 181.23 45.33 -17.06
C GLY A 13 182.66 44.84 -17.32
N ILE A 14 182.96 43.58 -17.01
CA ILE A 14 184.27 42.95 -17.24
C ILE A 14 184.54 42.75 -18.75
N ILE A 15 183.51 42.34 -19.52
CA ILE A 15 183.62 42.15 -20.97
C ILE A 15 183.83 43.51 -21.67
N ALA A 16 183.08 44.54 -21.29
CA ALA A 16 183.24 45.88 -21.88
C ALA A 16 184.62 46.49 -21.58
N PHE A 17 185.17 46.25 -20.39
CA PHE A 17 186.52 46.68 -20.00
C PHE A 17 187.60 45.99 -20.84
N SER A 18 187.52 44.66 -20.99
CA SER A 18 188.53 43.89 -21.73
C SER A 18 188.53 44.21 -23.24
N VAL A 19 187.36 44.40 -23.85
CA VAL A 19 187.26 44.80 -25.28
C VAL A 19 187.78 46.23 -25.51
N SER A 20 187.48 47.17 -24.61
CA SER A 20 187.94 48.57 -24.75
C SER A 20 189.44 48.73 -24.47
N PHE A 21 189.96 48.00 -23.47
CA PHE A 21 191.38 47.99 -23.13
C PHE A 21 192.22 47.35 -24.25
N GLY A 22 191.75 46.23 -24.83
CA GLY A 22 192.43 45.54 -25.91
C GLY A 22 192.56 46.37 -27.19
N ILE A 23 191.49 47.04 -27.63
CA ILE A 23 191.52 47.86 -28.86
C ILE A 23 192.43 49.08 -28.70
N SER A 24 192.50 49.66 -27.49
CA SER A 24 193.31 50.86 -27.24
C SER A 24 194.82 50.58 -27.06
N LEU A 25 195.25 49.33 -26.85
CA LEU A 25 196.66 48.97 -26.61
C LEU A 25 197.45 48.73 -27.92
N VAL A 26 196.78 48.23 -28.96
CA VAL A 26 197.40 47.67 -30.18
C VAL A 26 198.11 48.71 -31.08
N PRO A 27 197.71 49.99 -31.18
CA PRO A 27 198.36 50.92 -32.12
C PRO A 27 199.47 51.84 -31.53
N GLN A 28 199.49 52.11 -30.22
CA GLN A 28 200.32 53.21 -29.66
C GLN A 28 201.11 52.88 -28.38
N TRP A 29 201.01 51.65 -27.83
CA TRP A 29 201.73 51.21 -26.62
C TRP A 29 201.71 52.21 -25.44
N ASN A 30 200.67 53.06 -25.35
CA ASN A 30 200.48 54.05 -24.30
C ASN A 30 199.48 53.55 -23.26
N PHE A 31 200.00 52.97 -22.16
CA PHE A 31 199.20 52.29 -21.14
C PHE A 31 198.20 53.21 -20.41
N ASN A 32 198.54 54.49 -20.22
CA ASN A 32 197.68 55.42 -19.46
C ASN A 32 196.38 55.79 -20.18
N GLN A 33 196.39 55.92 -21.51
CA GLN A 33 195.17 56.29 -22.25
C GLN A 33 194.18 55.12 -22.35
N ALA A 34 194.67 53.89 -22.49
CA ALA A 34 193.85 52.68 -22.53
C ALA A 34 193.12 52.39 -21.20
N LEU A 35 193.72 52.77 -20.07
CA LEU A 35 193.12 52.60 -18.75
C LEU A 35 191.98 53.60 -18.50
N ILE A 36 192.14 54.86 -18.93
CA ILE A 36 191.12 55.90 -18.78
C ILE A 36 189.87 55.58 -19.62
N THR A 37 190.06 55.13 -20.87
CA THR A 37 188.93 54.73 -21.72
C THR A 37 188.20 53.54 -21.13
N GLY A 38 188.91 52.52 -20.62
CA GLY A 38 188.29 51.37 -19.94
C GLY A 38 187.46 51.75 -18.70
N ILE A 39 187.92 52.70 -17.89
CA ILE A 39 187.18 53.14 -16.67
C ILE A 39 185.91 53.92 -17.04
N ILE A 40 185.95 54.77 -18.07
CA ILE A 40 184.79 55.54 -18.54
C ILE A 40 183.68 54.61 -19.05
N THR A 41 184.04 53.52 -19.74
CA THR A 41 183.05 52.54 -20.23
C THR A 41 182.30 51.86 -19.08
N ILE A 42 182.98 51.49 -17.99
CA ILE A 42 182.35 50.84 -16.83
C ILE A 42 181.29 51.75 -16.20
N ILE A 43 181.61 53.03 -15.99
CA ILE A 43 180.68 54.00 -15.36
C ILE A 43 179.46 54.24 -16.27
N SER A 44 179.68 54.35 -17.59
CA SER A 44 178.61 54.53 -18.57
C SER A 44 177.68 53.30 -18.64
N THR A 45 178.25 52.09 -18.66
CA THR A 45 177.48 50.84 -18.64
C THR A 45 176.69 50.69 -17.33
N TYR A 46 177.26 51.07 -16.19
CA TYR A 46 176.57 50.98 -14.90
C TYR A 46 175.38 51.96 -14.82
N ALA A 47 175.54 53.21 -15.27
CA ALA A 47 174.47 54.20 -15.27
C ALA A 47 173.28 53.80 -16.15
N ALA A 48 173.53 53.19 -17.31
CA ALA A 48 172.48 52.69 -18.20
C ALA A 48 171.62 51.59 -17.56
N THR A 49 172.22 50.72 -16.74
CA THR A 49 171.49 49.61 -16.10
C THR A 49 170.51 50.06 -15.02
N LEU A 50 170.80 51.14 -14.28
CA LEU A 50 169.91 51.67 -13.24
C LEU A 50 168.66 52.35 -13.83
N PHE A 51 168.81 53.06 -14.95
CA PHE A 51 167.68 53.76 -15.57
C PHE A 51 166.67 52.78 -16.18
N ILE A 52 167.15 51.66 -16.72
CA ILE A 52 166.32 50.59 -17.28
C ILE A 52 165.53 49.86 -16.18
N ASP A 53 166.11 49.68 -14.99
CA ASP A 53 165.48 48.96 -13.87
C ASP A 53 164.30 49.75 -13.26
N ARG A 54 164.48 51.06 -13.07
CA ARG A 54 163.43 51.94 -12.53
C ARG A 54 162.23 52.06 -13.47
N ARG A 55 162.48 52.02 -14.79
CA ARG A 55 161.43 52.00 -15.80
C ARG A 55 160.70 50.65 -15.84
N ARG A 56 161.41 49.53 -15.69
CA ARG A 56 160.83 48.18 -15.65
C ARG A 56 159.92 47.95 -14.43
N SER A 57 160.34 48.39 -13.24
CA SER A 57 159.51 48.26 -12.03
C SER A 57 158.21 49.06 -12.12
N ASN A 58 158.23 50.23 -12.76
CA ASN A 58 157.02 51.03 -12.97
C ASN A 58 156.06 50.36 -13.98
N TYR A 59 156.57 49.74 -15.04
CA TYR A 59 155.75 48.96 -15.97
C TYR A 59 155.17 47.70 -15.33
N GLU A 60 155.96 46.95 -14.56
CA GLU A 60 155.48 45.77 -13.83
C GLU A 60 154.42 46.14 -12.80
N MET A 61 154.57 47.26 -12.09
CA MET A 61 153.56 47.77 -11.15
C MET A 61 152.28 48.24 -11.87
N MET A 62 152.37 48.89 -13.04
CA MET A 62 151.21 49.23 -13.86
C MET A 62 150.47 47.98 -14.37
N ILE A 63 151.22 46.96 -14.82
CA ILE A 63 150.65 45.68 -15.28
C ILE A 63 149.99 44.95 -14.10
N LEU A 64 150.65 44.86 -12.94
CA LEU A 64 150.08 44.28 -11.72
C LEU A 64 148.84 45.04 -11.23
N ASN A 65 148.86 46.38 -11.28
CA ASN A 65 147.70 47.19 -10.92
C ASN A 65 146.54 46.98 -11.91
N SER A 66 146.82 46.90 -13.22
CA SER A 66 145.78 46.58 -14.22
C SER A 66 145.24 45.15 -14.07
N ASN A 67 146.09 44.17 -13.72
CA ASN A 67 145.67 42.80 -13.48
C ASN A 67 144.85 42.70 -12.19
N ARG A 68 145.25 43.39 -11.12
CA ARG A 68 144.47 43.50 -9.88
C ARG A 68 143.13 44.19 -10.11
N GLN A 69 143.10 45.24 -10.93
CA GLN A 69 141.86 45.94 -11.29
C GLN A 69 140.94 45.03 -12.12
N ARG A 70 141.47 44.33 -13.13
CA ARG A 70 140.72 43.33 -13.89
C ARG A 70 140.21 42.18 -13.01
N ILE A 71 141.01 41.68 -12.07
CA ILE A 71 140.59 40.67 -11.11
C ILE A 71 139.43 41.20 -10.26
N LYS A 72 139.53 42.44 -9.77
CA LYS A 72 138.46 43.08 -8.98
C LYS A 72 137.18 43.29 -9.80
N GLU A 73 137.29 43.67 -11.06
CA GLU A 73 136.18 43.81 -12.00
C GLU A 73 135.52 42.45 -12.30
N LEU A 74 136.33 41.41 -12.57
CA LEU A 74 135.87 40.04 -12.77
C LEU A 74 135.22 39.45 -11.52
N GLU A 75 135.76 39.70 -10.33
CA GLU A 75 135.12 39.33 -9.07
C GLU A 75 133.81 40.09 -8.83
N GLY A 76 133.76 41.37 -9.22
CA GLY A 76 132.54 42.18 -9.19
C GLY A 76 131.47 41.66 -10.15
N LEU A 77 131.86 41.25 -11.35
CA LEU A 77 130.98 40.59 -12.33
C LEU A 77 130.53 39.22 -11.83
N LYS A 78 131.43 38.40 -11.28
CA LYS A 78 131.09 37.11 -10.66
C LYS A 78 130.07 37.27 -9.53
N ARG A 79 130.25 38.27 -8.64
CA ARG A 79 129.28 38.56 -7.58
C ARG A 79 127.93 38.99 -8.13
N ARG A 80 127.88 39.76 -9.22
CA ARG A 80 126.63 40.14 -9.90
C ARG A 80 125.96 38.92 -10.52
N LEU A 81 126.71 38.10 -11.25
CA LEU A 81 126.21 36.89 -11.89
C LEU A 81 125.68 35.89 -10.86
N VAL A 82 126.36 35.69 -9.72
CA VAL A 82 125.86 34.84 -8.63
C VAL A 82 124.55 35.39 -8.04
N LYS A 83 124.42 36.72 -7.88
CA LYS A 83 123.16 37.31 -7.42
C LYS A 83 122.03 37.10 -8.42
N GLU A 84 122.29 37.28 -9.72
CA GLU A 84 121.31 37.03 -10.78
C GLU A 84 120.92 35.55 -10.86
N VAL A 85 121.88 34.62 -10.73
CA VAL A 85 121.59 33.18 -10.67
C VAL A 85 120.73 32.84 -9.46
N ASN A 86 121.03 33.40 -8.29
CA ASN A 86 120.22 33.19 -7.09
C ASN A 86 118.80 33.74 -7.26
N GLN A 87 118.64 34.92 -7.87
CA GLN A 87 117.33 35.50 -8.18
C GLN A 87 116.55 34.64 -9.18
N ILE A 88 117.22 34.13 -10.21
CA ILE A 88 116.61 33.21 -11.18
C ILE A 88 116.19 31.91 -10.50
N GLU A 89 117.00 31.40 -9.57
CA GLU A 89 116.68 30.19 -8.80
C GLU A 89 115.49 30.41 -7.86
N GLU A 90 115.40 31.56 -7.19
CA GLU A 90 114.23 31.97 -6.41
C GLU A 90 112.97 32.07 -7.27
N ILE A 91 113.04 32.77 -8.41
CA ILE A 91 111.92 32.90 -9.36
C ILE A 91 111.51 31.52 -9.88
N ARG A 92 112.49 30.66 -10.21
CA ARG A 92 112.24 29.29 -10.65
C ARG A 92 111.49 28.51 -9.57
N ASN A 93 111.94 28.57 -8.32
CA ASN A 93 111.28 27.88 -7.19
C ASN A 93 109.85 28.38 -6.97
N LEU A 94 109.62 29.70 -7.05
CA LEU A 94 108.27 30.28 -6.99
C LEU A 94 107.38 29.79 -8.14
N LEU A 95 107.90 29.80 -9.38
CA LEU A 95 107.16 29.33 -10.54
C LEU A 95 106.82 27.83 -10.45
N TYR A 96 107.72 27.01 -9.90
CA TYR A 96 107.43 25.60 -9.62
C TYR A 96 106.34 25.43 -8.55
N ALA A 97 106.39 26.21 -7.48
CA ALA A 97 105.37 26.18 -6.43
C ALA A 97 104.00 26.61 -6.98
N ASP A 98 103.95 27.66 -7.78
CA ASP A 98 102.74 28.13 -8.46
C ASP A 98 102.20 27.08 -9.43
N SER A 99 103.07 26.45 -10.23
CA SER A 99 102.68 25.36 -11.14
C SER A 99 102.08 24.17 -10.37
N GLN A 100 102.67 23.78 -9.24
CA GLN A 100 102.17 22.69 -8.41
C GLN A 100 100.83 23.05 -7.77
N SER A 101 100.67 24.29 -7.30
CA SER A 101 99.39 24.80 -6.78
C SER A 101 98.30 24.79 -7.85
N LEU A 102 98.60 25.27 -9.07
CA LEU A 102 97.66 25.22 -10.20
C LEU A 102 97.30 23.79 -10.60
N GLU A 103 98.28 22.88 -10.60
CA GLU A 103 98.04 21.46 -10.86
C GLU A 103 97.07 20.87 -9.82
N ASN A 104 97.27 21.16 -8.54
CA ASN A 104 96.37 20.75 -7.47
C ASN A 104 94.95 21.31 -7.66
N GLN A 105 94.83 22.61 -7.98
CA GLN A 105 93.52 23.23 -8.25
C GLN A 105 92.80 22.61 -9.46
N ILE A 106 93.56 22.25 -10.51
CA ILE A 106 93.01 21.54 -11.68
C ILE A 106 92.52 20.14 -11.28
N LEU A 107 93.27 19.42 -10.44
CA LEU A 107 92.88 18.10 -9.93
C LEU A 107 91.63 18.18 -9.05
N GLU A 108 91.55 19.16 -8.16
CA GLU A 108 90.35 19.42 -7.34
C GLU A 108 89.14 19.75 -8.22
N SER A 109 89.31 20.65 -9.19
CA SER A 109 88.25 21.02 -10.14
C SER A 109 87.77 19.83 -10.97
N ARG A 110 88.67 18.93 -11.38
CA ARG A 110 88.31 17.67 -12.07
C ARG A 110 87.51 16.75 -11.15
N THR A 111 87.96 16.57 -9.91
CA THR A 111 87.27 15.74 -8.93
C THR A 111 85.86 16.27 -8.63
N GLN A 112 85.71 17.59 -8.50
CA GLN A 112 84.41 18.23 -8.33
C GLN A 112 83.51 18.03 -9.56
N ARG A 113 84.06 18.20 -10.77
CA ARG A 113 83.32 17.95 -12.01
C ARG A 113 82.83 16.51 -12.10
N ASP A 114 83.67 15.54 -11.74
CA ASP A 114 83.32 14.12 -11.76
C ASP A 114 82.23 13.80 -10.73
N LYS A 115 82.28 14.41 -9.55
CA LYS A 115 81.21 14.32 -8.55
C LYS A 115 79.89 14.87 -9.10
N VAL A 116 79.91 16.07 -9.69
CA VAL A 116 78.71 16.67 -10.28
C VAL A 116 78.16 15.82 -11.43
N HIS A 117 79.01 15.23 -12.29
CA HIS A 117 78.56 14.34 -13.36
C HIS A 117 77.88 13.09 -12.81
N ARG A 118 78.42 12.52 -11.73
CA ARG A 118 77.80 11.38 -11.04
C ARG A 118 76.44 11.77 -10.45
N ASP A 119 76.36 12.90 -9.77
CA ASP A 119 75.12 13.40 -9.17
C ASP A 119 74.06 13.68 -10.25
N ILE A 120 74.44 14.29 -11.37
CA ILE A 120 73.55 14.49 -12.54
C ILE A 120 73.03 13.14 -13.08
N GLY A 121 73.89 12.12 -13.18
CA GLY A 121 73.48 10.78 -13.59
C GLY A 121 72.46 10.15 -12.64
N ILE A 122 72.67 10.30 -11.32
CA ILE A 122 71.73 9.83 -10.30
C ILE A 122 70.39 10.57 -10.43
N PHE A 123 70.39 11.90 -10.52
CA PHE A 123 69.18 12.70 -10.68
C PHE A 123 68.43 12.38 -11.98
N ALA A 124 69.13 12.12 -13.08
CA ALA A 124 68.50 11.71 -14.34
C ALA A 124 67.79 10.36 -14.20
N SER A 125 68.41 9.39 -13.49
CA SER A 125 67.78 8.10 -13.20
C SER A 125 66.56 8.25 -12.29
N GLN A 126 66.66 9.05 -11.22
CA GLN A 126 65.54 9.32 -10.31
C GLN A 126 64.38 10.00 -11.03
N LYS A 127 64.67 10.98 -11.89
CA LYS A 127 63.67 11.65 -12.72
C LYS A 127 62.91 10.65 -13.59
N LYS A 128 63.62 9.76 -14.28
CA LYS A 128 63.01 8.72 -15.12
C LYS A 128 62.14 7.76 -14.31
N GLN A 129 62.57 7.40 -13.09
CA GLN A 129 61.77 6.57 -12.20
C GLN A 129 60.47 7.29 -11.80
N LEU A 130 60.55 8.54 -11.37
CA LEU A 130 59.37 9.35 -11.00
C LEU A 130 58.41 9.57 -12.18
N GLU A 131 58.93 9.77 -13.39
CA GLU A 131 58.11 9.83 -14.61
C GLU A 131 57.34 8.52 -14.83
N THR A 132 58.00 7.38 -14.65
CA THR A 132 57.38 6.05 -14.78
C THR A 132 56.32 5.83 -13.70
N ASP A 133 56.62 6.20 -12.45
CA ASP A 133 55.68 6.09 -11.33
C ASP A 133 54.46 7.01 -11.55
N THR A 134 54.66 8.21 -12.10
CA THR A 134 53.58 9.14 -12.45
C THR A 134 52.66 8.56 -13.52
N ILE A 135 53.22 7.95 -14.58
CA ILE A 135 52.44 7.29 -15.62
C ILE A 135 51.63 6.13 -15.03
N ASN A 136 52.26 5.30 -14.19
CA ASN A 136 51.60 4.15 -13.55
C ASN A 136 50.46 4.60 -12.62
N LEU A 137 50.67 5.63 -11.81
CA LEU A 137 49.64 6.18 -10.93
C LEU A 137 48.49 6.80 -11.72
N THR A 138 48.79 7.49 -12.83
CA THR A 138 47.76 8.05 -13.72
C THR A 138 46.88 6.94 -14.30
N ALA A 139 47.49 5.86 -14.79
CA ALA A 139 46.75 4.70 -15.30
C ALA A 139 45.89 4.02 -14.21
N GLN A 140 46.39 3.93 -12.97
CA GLN A 140 45.61 3.43 -11.84
C GLN A 140 44.42 4.32 -11.50
N ILE A 141 44.59 5.65 -11.52
CA ILE A 141 43.51 6.60 -11.29
C ILE A 141 42.43 6.46 -12.37
N GLU A 142 42.83 6.35 -13.65
CA GLU A 142 41.89 6.14 -14.75
C GLU A 142 41.10 4.83 -14.58
N SER A 143 41.78 3.74 -14.21
CA SER A 143 41.12 2.46 -13.93
C SER A 143 40.14 2.54 -12.74
N LEU A 144 40.52 3.26 -11.67
CA LEU A 144 39.64 3.46 -10.51
C LEU A 144 38.42 4.33 -10.86
N GLU A 145 38.58 5.37 -11.68
CA GLU A 145 37.44 6.18 -12.12
C GLU A 145 36.49 5.38 -13.01
N GLN A 146 37.02 4.51 -13.89
CA GLN A 146 36.20 3.59 -14.67
C GLN A 146 35.41 2.62 -13.79
N ASN A 147 36.07 1.99 -12.80
CA ASN A 147 35.40 1.10 -11.84
C ASN A 147 34.32 1.84 -11.04
N LYS A 148 34.56 3.09 -10.66
CA LYS A 148 33.57 3.94 -9.97
C LYS A 148 32.35 4.22 -10.83
N ILE A 149 32.53 4.50 -12.13
CA ILE A 149 31.42 4.69 -13.08
C ILE A 149 30.60 3.39 -13.21
N GLU A 150 31.25 2.24 -13.34
CA GLU A 150 30.60 0.93 -13.42
C GLU A 150 29.83 0.58 -12.14
N LEU A 151 30.42 0.88 -10.98
CA LEU A 151 29.77 0.71 -9.68
C LEU A 151 28.55 1.63 -9.53
N HIS A 152 28.67 2.89 -9.98
CA HIS A 152 27.54 3.81 -9.98
C HIS A 152 26.42 3.32 -10.91
N HIS A 153 26.76 2.80 -12.09
CA HIS A 153 25.79 2.24 -13.03
C HIS A 153 25.05 1.04 -12.44
N THR A 154 25.78 0.07 -11.87
CA THR A 154 25.18 -1.09 -11.20
C THR A 154 24.35 -0.70 -9.99
N CYS A 155 24.77 0.29 -9.19
CA CYS A 155 23.97 0.80 -8.08
C CYS A 155 22.65 1.45 -8.57
N SER A 156 22.69 2.18 -9.69
CA SER A 156 21.50 2.76 -10.31
C SER A 156 20.54 1.67 -10.80
N GLN A 157 21.06 0.66 -11.51
CA GLN A 157 20.28 -0.50 -11.96
C GLN A 157 19.64 -1.26 -10.78
N MET A 158 20.40 -1.53 -9.73
CA MET A 158 19.89 -2.17 -8.52
C MET A 158 18.80 -1.34 -7.85
N THR A 159 18.92 -0.01 -7.87
CA THR A 159 17.88 0.89 -7.35
C THR A 159 16.60 0.82 -8.17
N THR A 160 16.70 0.73 -9.51
CA THR A 160 15.52 0.56 -10.38
C THR A 160 14.86 -0.80 -10.20
N GLU A 161 15.64 -1.88 -10.08
CA GLU A 161 15.13 -3.23 -9.83
C GLU A 161 14.46 -3.32 -8.45
N LYS A 162 15.05 -2.70 -7.42
CA LYS A 162 14.43 -2.61 -6.10
C LYS A 162 13.05 -1.94 -6.17
N ARG A 163 12.94 -0.78 -6.84
CA ARG A 163 11.64 -0.09 -6.99
C ARG A 163 10.64 -0.95 -7.75
N ARG A 164 11.07 -1.66 -8.80
CA ARG A 164 10.21 -2.59 -9.56
C ARG A 164 9.67 -3.71 -8.68
N LEU A 165 10.53 -4.33 -7.86
CA LEU A 165 10.13 -5.37 -6.92
C LEU A 165 9.19 -4.84 -5.84
N GLU A 166 9.44 -3.64 -5.30
CA GLU A 166 8.55 -2.99 -4.32
C GLU A 166 7.15 -2.76 -4.90
N LEU A 167 7.04 -2.28 -6.14
CA LEU A 167 5.76 -2.12 -6.84
C LEU A 167 5.03 -3.46 -7.02
N ASN A 168 5.75 -4.52 -7.42
CA ASN A 168 5.17 -5.85 -7.56
C ASN A 168 4.68 -6.39 -6.21
N CYS A 169 5.45 -6.23 -5.13
CA CYS A 169 5.03 -6.63 -3.78
C CYS A 169 3.75 -5.90 -3.35
N ASN A 170 3.64 -4.60 -3.64
CA ASN A 170 2.43 -3.82 -3.35
C ASN A 170 1.23 -4.33 -4.18
N SER A 171 1.44 -4.67 -5.44
CA SER A 171 0.40 -5.27 -6.30
C SER A 171 -0.09 -6.60 -5.75
N PHE A 172 0.82 -7.52 -5.41
CA PHE A 172 0.45 -8.81 -4.82
C PHE A 172 -0.24 -8.66 -3.46
N ARG A 173 0.17 -7.68 -2.65
CA ARG A 173 -0.51 -7.37 -1.38
C ARG A 173 -1.96 -6.92 -1.61
N ALA A 174 -2.19 -6.09 -2.63
CA ALA A 174 -3.54 -5.66 -2.99
C ALA A 174 -4.40 -6.83 -3.50
N GLU A 175 -3.84 -7.70 -4.34
CA GLU A 175 -4.51 -8.92 -4.83
C GLU A 175 -4.87 -9.88 -3.69
N ILE A 176 -3.95 -10.10 -2.74
CA ILE A 176 -4.22 -10.90 -1.54
C ILE A 176 -5.36 -10.30 -0.72
N MET A 177 -5.39 -8.98 -0.54
CA MET A 177 -6.49 -8.30 0.16
C MET A 177 -7.83 -8.49 -0.56
N GLN A 178 -7.85 -8.41 -1.89
CA GLN A 178 -9.05 -8.65 -2.69
C GLN A 178 -9.55 -10.10 -2.54
N LEU A 179 -8.65 -11.07 -2.63
CA LEU A 179 -8.98 -12.48 -2.42
C LEU A 179 -9.49 -12.76 -1.01
N GLN A 180 -8.90 -12.13 0.02
CA GLN A 180 -9.38 -12.24 1.39
C GLN A 180 -10.81 -11.70 1.57
N ASN A 181 -11.12 -10.57 0.93
CA ASN A 181 -12.47 -10.02 0.94
C ASN A 181 -13.46 -10.96 0.24
N GLN A 182 -13.11 -11.50 -0.93
CA GLN A 182 -13.95 -12.47 -1.65
C GLN A 182 -14.18 -13.74 -0.82
N ILE A 183 -13.15 -14.27 -0.15
CA ILE A 183 -13.30 -15.43 0.74
C ILE A 183 -14.25 -15.11 1.89
N SER A 184 -14.15 -13.90 2.47
CA SER A 184 -15.03 -13.48 3.57
C SER A 184 -16.49 -13.39 3.12
N GLN A 185 -16.74 -12.83 1.94
CA GLN A 185 -18.08 -12.77 1.33
C GLN A 185 -18.64 -14.17 1.07
N LEU A 186 -17.86 -15.06 0.45
CA LEU A 186 -18.27 -16.44 0.20
C LEU A 186 -18.54 -17.22 1.50
N GLN A 187 -17.81 -16.93 2.58
CA GLN A 187 -18.08 -17.52 3.90
C GLN A 187 -19.40 -17.05 4.50
N GLU A 188 -19.75 -15.78 4.32
CA GLU A 188 -21.02 -15.21 4.76
C GLU A 188 -22.19 -15.81 3.96
N GLU A 189 -22.09 -15.83 2.62
CA GLU A 189 -23.07 -16.47 1.74
C GLU A 189 -23.26 -17.95 2.08
N LYS A 190 -22.16 -18.68 2.33
CA LYS A 190 -22.23 -20.07 2.77
C LYS A 190 -23.02 -20.21 4.07
N LYS A 191 -22.76 -19.35 5.05
CA LYS A 191 -23.45 -19.38 6.35
C LYS A 191 -24.94 -19.08 6.21
N GLU A 192 -25.29 -18.12 5.35
CA GLU A 192 -26.70 -17.82 5.02
C GLU A 192 -27.38 -19.02 4.37
N LEU A 193 -26.72 -19.67 3.41
CA LEU A 193 -27.24 -20.85 2.74
C LEU A 193 -27.42 -22.03 3.71
N GLU A 194 -26.47 -22.24 4.62
CA GLU A 194 -26.57 -23.23 5.70
C GLU A 194 -27.79 -22.94 6.60
N ASN A 195 -28.00 -21.68 7.01
CA ASN A 195 -29.19 -21.29 7.78
C ASN A 195 -30.48 -21.60 7.01
N ASN A 196 -30.56 -21.24 5.73
CA ASN A 196 -31.72 -21.51 4.89
C ASN A 196 -32.01 -23.00 4.76
N VAL A 197 -30.98 -23.84 4.61
CA VAL A 197 -31.12 -25.30 4.62
C VAL A 197 -31.67 -25.79 5.95
N THR A 198 -31.15 -25.31 7.09
CA THR A 198 -31.68 -25.71 8.40
C THR A 198 -33.12 -25.29 8.63
N LEU A 199 -33.57 -24.16 8.07
CA LEU A 199 -34.97 -23.74 8.10
C LEU A 199 -35.83 -24.66 7.24
N LEU A 200 -35.37 -24.99 6.03
CA LEU A 200 -36.08 -25.89 5.13
C LEU A 200 -36.21 -27.30 5.72
N ASP A 201 -35.16 -27.80 6.39
CA ASP A 201 -35.16 -29.07 7.11
C ASP A 201 -36.16 -29.10 8.27
N ARG A 202 -36.52 -27.94 8.84
CA ARG A 202 -37.57 -27.82 9.88
C ARG A 202 -38.96 -27.69 9.27
N LEU A 203 -39.11 -26.95 8.17
CA LEU A 203 -40.40 -26.71 7.53
C LEU A 203 -40.93 -27.96 6.82
N LYS A 204 -40.05 -28.73 6.17
CA LYS A 204 -40.44 -29.95 5.45
C LYS A 204 -41.21 -30.96 6.32
N PRO A 205 -40.73 -31.39 7.51
CA PRO A 205 -41.47 -32.33 8.34
C PRO A 205 -42.79 -31.75 8.86
N GLN A 206 -42.85 -30.44 9.14
CA GLN A 206 -44.11 -29.79 9.53
C GLN A 206 -45.15 -29.85 8.41
N LEU A 207 -44.74 -29.64 7.16
CA LEU A 207 -45.61 -29.76 6.00
C LEU A 207 -46.04 -31.23 5.76
N GLU A 208 -45.12 -32.18 5.95
CA GLU A 208 -45.41 -33.62 5.86
C GLU A 208 -46.42 -34.06 6.92
N GLU A 209 -46.29 -33.56 8.15
CA GLU A 209 -47.24 -33.79 9.25
C GLU A 209 -48.63 -33.22 8.91
N LYS A 210 -48.71 -31.96 8.47
CA LYS A 210 -49.98 -31.35 8.02
C LYS A 210 -50.63 -32.12 6.87
N MET A 211 -49.83 -32.62 5.92
CA MET A 211 -50.32 -33.46 4.84
C MET A 211 -50.88 -34.79 5.35
N TYR A 212 -50.25 -35.40 6.36
CA TYR A 212 -50.74 -36.60 6.99
C TYR A 212 -52.04 -36.36 7.74
N GLU A 213 -52.13 -35.28 8.54
CA GLU A 213 -53.36 -34.85 9.23
C GLU A 213 -54.52 -34.69 8.25
N LEU A 214 -54.34 -33.91 7.17
CA LEU A 214 -55.38 -33.71 6.16
C LEU A 214 -55.81 -35.02 5.48
N ARG A 215 -54.88 -35.94 5.22
CA ARG A 215 -55.23 -37.27 4.69
C ARG A 215 -56.10 -38.06 5.66
N THR A 216 -55.80 -38.01 6.95
CA THR A 216 -56.62 -38.69 7.97
C THR A 216 -58.01 -38.07 8.08
N GLU A 217 -58.12 -36.75 7.99
CA GLU A 217 -59.41 -36.05 8.00
C GLU A 217 -60.26 -36.40 6.77
N ILE A 218 -59.65 -36.44 5.58
CA ILE A 218 -60.33 -36.88 4.34
C ILE A 218 -60.86 -38.31 4.51
N GLN A 219 -60.05 -39.23 5.02
CA GLN A 219 -60.50 -40.62 5.25
C GLN A 219 -61.65 -40.69 6.24
N ALA A 220 -61.61 -39.91 7.33
CA ALA A 220 -62.71 -39.83 8.29
C ALA A 220 -64.00 -39.30 7.64
N LEU A 221 -63.91 -38.23 6.86
CA LEU A 221 -65.06 -37.68 6.12
C LEU A 221 -65.61 -38.67 5.08
N GLU A 222 -64.74 -39.40 4.37
CA GLU A 222 -65.17 -40.46 3.43
C GLU A 222 -65.93 -41.58 4.15
N THR A 223 -65.50 -41.98 5.34
CA THR A 223 -66.24 -42.98 6.15
C THR A 223 -67.60 -42.45 6.58
N GLN A 224 -67.69 -41.20 7.05
CA GLN A 224 -68.96 -40.57 7.42
C GLN A 224 -69.93 -40.46 6.24
N ILE A 225 -69.43 -40.07 5.06
CA ILE A 225 -70.25 -40.01 3.82
C ILE A 225 -70.80 -41.40 3.48
N ASN A 226 -69.97 -42.45 3.60
CA ASN A 226 -70.41 -43.82 3.34
C ASN A 226 -71.45 -44.28 4.36
N GLU A 227 -71.29 -43.97 5.64
CA GLU A 227 -72.28 -44.26 6.69
C GLU A 227 -73.61 -43.54 6.42
N GLN A 228 -73.56 -42.24 6.12
CA GLN A 228 -74.75 -41.46 5.75
C GLN A 228 -75.44 -42.02 4.52
N LYS A 229 -74.67 -42.47 3.51
CA LYS A 229 -75.22 -43.10 2.31
C LYS A 229 -75.93 -44.42 2.62
N GLN A 230 -75.38 -45.24 3.53
CA GLN A 230 -76.03 -46.47 3.98
C GLN A 230 -77.33 -46.18 4.75
N LEU A 231 -77.33 -45.18 5.64
CA LEU A 231 -78.53 -44.73 6.34
C LEU A 231 -79.60 -44.20 5.38
N LEU A 232 -79.21 -43.47 4.34
CA LEU A 232 -80.14 -42.97 3.31
C LEU A 232 -80.75 -44.15 2.55
N LEU A 233 -79.96 -45.16 2.18
CA LEU A 233 -80.45 -46.38 1.54
C LEU A 233 -81.43 -47.14 2.44
N SER A 234 -81.11 -47.34 3.73
CA SER A 234 -82.02 -48.04 4.65
C SER A 234 -83.33 -47.26 4.84
N THR A 235 -83.24 -45.94 5.06
CA THR A 235 -84.42 -45.07 5.17
C THR A 235 -85.28 -45.13 3.91
N LYS A 236 -84.64 -45.12 2.72
CA LYS A 236 -85.35 -45.27 1.46
C LYS A 236 -86.11 -46.61 1.38
N THR A 237 -85.47 -47.72 1.74
CA THR A 237 -86.14 -49.03 1.76
C THR A 237 -87.28 -49.09 2.76
N GLU A 238 -87.15 -48.46 3.93
CA GLU A 238 -88.23 -48.34 4.91
C GLU A 238 -89.40 -47.52 4.36
N THR A 239 -89.14 -46.40 3.68
CA THR A 239 -90.19 -45.59 3.05
C THR A 239 -90.91 -46.35 1.92
N GLU A 240 -90.19 -47.14 1.12
CA GLU A 240 -90.78 -48.01 0.09
C GLU A 240 -91.67 -49.08 0.73
N ASN A 241 -91.20 -49.76 1.78
CA ASN A 241 -92.01 -50.74 2.53
C ASN A 241 -93.26 -50.10 3.18
N LEU A 242 -93.13 -48.90 3.74
CA LEU A 242 -94.27 -48.17 4.30
C LEU A 242 -95.28 -47.76 3.21
N ALA A 243 -94.80 -47.36 2.02
CA ALA A 243 -95.66 -47.06 0.88
C ALA A 243 -96.41 -48.32 0.38
N GLU A 244 -95.75 -49.47 0.32
CA GLU A 244 -96.39 -50.75 0.02
C GLU A 244 -97.46 -51.11 1.06
N ASN A 245 -97.15 -50.95 2.35
CA ASN A 245 -98.11 -51.18 3.44
C ASN A 245 -99.31 -50.22 3.35
N LEU A 246 -99.09 -48.94 3.01
CA LEU A 246 -100.17 -47.98 2.80
C LEU A 246 -101.06 -48.38 1.62
N ASN A 247 -100.48 -48.75 0.49
CA ASN A 247 -101.23 -49.23 -0.68
C ASN A 247 -102.04 -50.50 -0.35
N TYR A 248 -101.48 -51.41 0.45
CA TYR A 248 -102.19 -52.60 0.93
C TYR A 248 -103.38 -52.22 1.83
N LEU A 249 -103.20 -51.31 2.78
CA LEU A 249 -104.27 -50.82 3.64
C LEU A 249 -105.35 -50.08 2.84
N GLU A 250 -104.98 -49.27 1.85
CA GLU A 250 -105.92 -48.59 0.95
C GLU A 250 -106.74 -49.59 0.14
N SER A 251 -106.10 -50.66 -0.38
CA SER A 251 -106.79 -51.76 -1.04
C SER A 251 -107.80 -52.45 -0.11
N GLN A 252 -107.42 -52.70 1.14
CA GLN A 252 -108.31 -53.28 2.16
C GLN A 252 -109.49 -52.37 2.50
N ILE A 253 -109.26 -51.05 2.62
CA ILE A 253 -110.33 -50.06 2.82
C ILE A 253 -111.30 -50.09 1.63
N ASN A 254 -110.79 -50.06 0.40
CA ASN A 254 -111.61 -50.13 -0.80
C ASN A 254 -112.44 -51.42 -0.87
N GLN A 255 -111.85 -52.57 -0.49
CA GLN A 255 -112.57 -53.83 -0.39
C GLN A 255 -113.69 -53.75 0.65
N LYS A 256 -113.40 -53.26 1.87
CA LYS A 256 -114.41 -53.11 2.93
C LYS A 256 -115.51 -52.12 2.55
N GLN A 257 -115.18 -51.07 1.82
CA GLN A 257 -116.15 -50.10 1.31
C GLN A 257 -117.05 -50.70 0.23
N SER A 258 -116.50 -51.55 -0.65
CA SER A 258 -117.29 -52.33 -1.61
C SER A 258 -118.22 -53.33 -0.90
N GLU A 259 -117.73 -54.06 0.12
CA GLU A 259 -118.55 -54.94 0.96
C GLU A 259 -119.68 -54.16 1.66
N LEU A 260 -119.40 -52.96 2.20
CA LEU A 260 -120.43 -52.09 2.77
C LEU A 260 -121.46 -51.64 1.73
N GLN A 261 -121.04 -51.29 0.51
CA GLN A 261 -121.96 -50.94 -0.57
C GLN A 261 -122.85 -52.13 -0.97
N GLN A 262 -122.29 -53.34 -1.04
CA GLN A 262 -123.06 -54.57 -1.28
C GLN A 262 -124.10 -54.78 -0.18
N ILE A 263 -123.71 -54.75 1.10
CA ILE A 263 -124.63 -54.86 2.22
C ILE A 263 -125.70 -53.76 2.20
N THR A 264 -125.33 -52.52 1.84
CA THR A 264 -126.28 -51.41 1.72
C THR A 264 -127.29 -51.66 0.59
N SER A 265 -126.85 -52.24 -0.52
CA SER A 265 -127.74 -52.63 -1.62
C SER A 265 -128.64 -53.81 -1.24
N GLU A 266 -128.14 -54.78 -0.47
CA GLU A 266 -128.95 -55.87 0.08
C GLU A 266 -129.99 -55.32 1.06
N LEU A 267 -129.61 -54.39 1.94
CA LEU A 267 -130.53 -53.70 2.84
C LEU A 267 -131.58 -52.89 2.08
N SER A 268 -131.23 -52.23 0.98
CA SER A 268 -132.21 -51.49 0.17
C SER A 268 -133.17 -52.42 -0.56
N LEU A 269 -132.70 -53.57 -1.04
CA LEU A 269 -133.55 -54.63 -1.60
C LEU A 269 -134.50 -55.20 -0.54
N LEU A 270 -133.98 -55.55 0.64
CA LEU A 270 -134.79 -56.01 1.76
C LEU A 270 -135.77 -54.94 2.24
N GLN A 271 -135.39 -53.66 2.19
CA GLN A 271 -136.28 -52.55 2.51
C GLN A 271 -137.38 -52.39 1.47
N ALA A 272 -137.07 -52.49 0.17
CA ALA A 272 -138.06 -52.49 -0.89
C ALA A 272 -139.00 -53.70 -0.81
N GLU A 273 -138.48 -54.87 -0.43
CA GLU A 273 -139.29 -56.07 -0.16
C GLU A 273 -140.19 -55.84 1.06
N ARG A 274 -139.67 -55.27 2.14
CA ARG A 274 -140.47 -54.88 3.32
C ARG A 274 -141.56 -53.88 2.95
N ASP A 275 -141.25 -52.85 2.16
CA ASP A 275 -142.23 -51.85 1.74
C ASP A 275 -143.29 -52.44 0.78
N SER A 276 -142.90 -53.41 -0.07
CA SER A 276 -143.82 -54.20 -0.90
C SER A 276 -144.72 -55.09 -0.04
N LEU A 277 -144.17 -55.81 0.93
CA LEU A 277 -144.93 -56.61 1.89
C LEU A 277 -145.86 -55.72 2.72
N GLN A 278 -145.42 -54.53 3.13
CA GLN A 278 -146.24 -53.56 3.84
C GLN A 278 -147.37 -53.03 2.94
N SER A 279 -147.13 -52.83 1.65
CA SER A 279 -148.17 -52.48 0.68
C SER A 279 -149.16 -53.63 0.47
N GLN A 280 -148.69 -54.88 0.42
CA GLN A 280 -149.55 -56.07 0.36
C GLN A 280 -150.39 -56.22 1.63
N VAL A 281 -149.83 -55.94 2.81
CA VAL A 281 -150.57 -55.90 4.09
C VAL A 281 -151.61 -54.77 4.07
N TRP A 282 -151.27 -53.62 3.52
CA TRP A 282 -152.20 -52.49 3.37
C TRP A 282 -153.35 -52.81 2.39
N GLU A 283 -153.05 -53.52 1.30
CA GLU A 283 -154.02 -53.99 0.32
C GLU A 283 -154.93 -55.10 0.89
N LEU A 284 -154.38 -56.02 1.70
CA LEU A 284 -155.15 -57.01 2.47
C LEU A 284 -156.04 -56.38 3.55
N LEU A 285 -155.62 -55.24 4.13
CA LEU A 285 -156.43 -54.47 5.08
C LEU A 285 -157.60 -53.72 4.41
N GLN A 286 -157.63 -53.59 3.08
CA GLN A 286 -158.66 -52.83 2.35
C GLN A 286 -159.82 -53.67 1.79
N GLN A 287 -159.94 -54.96 2.11
CA GLN A 287 -161.08 -55.80 1.70
C GLN A 287 -161.40 -56.86 2.79
N PRO A 288 -162.59 -56.95 3.46
CA PRO A 288 -163.86 -56.18 3.39
C PRO A 288 -164.48 -55.71 4.75
N GLU A 289 -165.60 -54.96 4.65
CA GLU A 289 -166.82 -54.96 5.50
C GLU A 289 -167.07 -53.93 6.65
N THR A 290 -167.89 -52.95 6.29
CA THR A 290 -168.99 -52.26 7.01
C THR A 290 -169.49 -52.83 8.36
N LEU A 291 -169.35 -52.07 9.46
CA LEU A 291 -170.43 -51.51 10.32
C LEU A 291 -169.92 -51.10 11.72
N ASN A 292 -170.29 -49.86 12.06
CA ASN A 292 -170.49 -49.26 13.39
C ASN A 292 -169.30 -48.57 14.10
N PRO A 293 -169.50 -47.37 14.69
CA PRO A 293 -168.43 -46.41 15.02
C PRO A 293 -168.19 -46.25 16.54
N GLU A 294 -167.00 -45.78 16.92
CA GLU A 294 -166.83 -44.86 18.05
C GLU A 294 -165.44 -44.19 18.09
N LEU A 295 -165.43 -42.96 18.60
CA LEU A 295 -164.37 -41.93 18.56
C LEU A 295 -163.21 -42.17 19.56
N SER A 296 -162.02 -41.64 19.25
CA SER A 296 -161.43 -40.44 19.91
C SER A 296 -159.90 -40.28 19.66
N PRO A 297 -159.33 -39.06 19.80
CA PRO A 297 -158.13 -38.57 19.08
C PRO A 297 -156.96 -38.15 20.01
N GLU A 298 -156.07 -37.25 19.51
CA GLU A 298 -154.98 -36.48 20.17
C GLU A 298 -153.60 -37.15 20.41
N ASN A 299 -152.43 -36.49 20.42
CA ASN A 299 -151.85 -35.22 19.92
C ASN A 299 -150.32 -35.32 20.23
N CYS A 300 -149.41 -35.03 19.28
CA CYS A 300 -148.49 -33.86 19.23
C CYS A 300 -147.19 -33.92 20.07
N HIS A 301 -146.10 -33.42 19.46
CA HIS A 301 -144.94 -32.63 19.95
C HIS A 301 -143.72 -32.93 19.02
N GLU A 302 -143.24 -32.05 18.12
CA GLU A 302 -142.51 -30.76 18.31
C GLU A 302 -141.28 -30.92 19.23
N ASP A 303 -140.06 -30.44 18.98
CA ASP A 303 -139.52 -29.37 18.14
C ASP A 303 -137.96 -29.41 18.21
N GLY A 304 -137.27 -28.69 17.33
CA GLY A 304 -136.17 -27.82 17.79
C GLY A 304 -134.71 -28.13 17.41
N ASN A 305 -134.22 -27.28 16.49
CA ASN A 305 -132.88 -26.66 16.40
C ASN A 305 -131.73 -27.49 15.82
N ASP A 306 -131.01 -27.12 14.74
CA ASP A 306 -130.52 -25.87 14.13
C ASP A 306 -128.97 -25.86 14.15
N VAL A 307 -128.40 -25.95 12.93
CA VAL A 307 -127.34 -25.08 12.38
C VAL A 307 -125.85 -25.31 12.79
N PHE A 308 -125.06 -25.61 11.75
CA PHE A 308 -123.59 -25.46 11.52
C PHE A 308 -123.12 -23.97 11.68
N PRO A 309 -121.97 -23.43 11.20
CA PRO A 309 -120.65 -23.92 10.76
C PRO A 309 -119.43 -23.13 11.38
N PHE A 310 -118.23 -23.70 11.20
CA PHE A 310 -116.88 -23.15 10.87
C PHE A 310 -116.38 -21.69 11.13
N THR A 311 -115.03 -21.64 11.29
CA THR A 311 -113.99 -20.84 10.56
C THR A 311 -113.26 -19.63 11.18
N GLU A 312 -111.99 -19.52 10.74
CA GLU A 312 -111.10 -18.33 10.59
C GLU A 312 -110.04 -18.02 11.69
N LEU A 313 -108.73 -18.22 11.44
CA LEU A 313 -107.70 -17.44 10.67
C LEU A 313 -107.00 -16.37 11.56
N ILE A 314 -105.71 -16.52 11.92
CA ILE A 314 -104.47 -15.98 11.28
C ILE A 314 -104.47 -14.46 11.05
N ASP A 315 -103.57 -13.73 11.73
CA ASP A 315 -102.89 -12.48 11.30
C ASP A 315 -101.88 -12.07 12.41
N SER A 316 -100.73 -11.43 12.25
CA SER A 316 -100.01 -10.82 11.12
C SER A 316 -98.57 -10.48 11.59
N VAL A 317 -97.63 -10.44 10.65
CA VAL A 317 -96.27 -9.86 10.79
C VAL A 317 -96.28 -8.51 10.09
N LYS A 318 -95.75 -7.42 10.71
CA LYS A 318 -95.00 -6.35 10.02
C LYS A 318 -94.45 -5.20 10.89
N THR A 319 -93.17 -4.92 10.61
CA THR A 319 -92.47 -3.61 10.48
C THR A 319 -91.84 -2.85 11.65
N ILE A 320 -90.57 -2.51 11.35
CA ILE A 320 -89.52 -1.71 11.98
C ILE A 320 -89.79 -0.20 11.85
N ASN A 321 -89.37 0.58 12.86
CA ASN A 321 -88.79 1.91 12.74
C ASN A 321 -88.31 2.42 14.11
N THR A 322 -87.00 2.61 14.31
CA THR A 322 -86.42 3.67 15.16
C THR A 322 -84.92 3.78 14.90
N SER A 323 -84.52 4.82 14.15
CA SER A 323 -83.16 5.33 14.09
C SER A 323 -82.95 6.35 15.21
N GLU A 324 -82.21 5.98 16.27
CA GLU A 324 -81.56 6.93 17.19
C GLU A 324 -80.55 6.27 18.14
N ILE A 325 -80.20 5.00 17.89
CA ILE A 325 -79.32 4.22 18.75
C ILE A 325 -78.00 4.04 18.01
N LEU A 326 -76.88 4.43 18.64
CA LEU A 326 -75.54 4.07 18.17
C LEU A 326 -75.51 2.53 18.04
N PRO A 327 -75.24 1.95 16.87
CA PRO A 327 -75.32 0.50 16.72
C PRO A 327 -74.43 -0.20 17.76
N GLU A 328 -74.89 -1.29 18.36
CA GLU A 328 -74.17 -2.00 19.44
C GLU A 328 -72.73 -2.38 19.03
N GLN A 329 -72.51 -2.60 17.73
CA GLN A 329 -71.22 -2.86 17.10
C GLN A 329 -70.20 -1.72 17.31
N TRP A 330 -70.67 -0.47 17.23
CA TRP A 330 -69.86 0.72 17.43
C TRP A 330 -69.57 0.98 18.92
N GLN A 331 -70.45 0.54 19.83
CA GLN A 331 -70.15 0.56 21.28
C GLN A 331 -69.06 -0.44 21.66
N LYS A 332 -69.12 -1.66 21.12
CA LYS A 332 -68.08 -2.67 21.32
C LYS A 332 -66.72 -2.21 20.80
N LEU A 333 -66.69 -1.52 19.66
CA LEU A 333 -65.47 -0.93 19.12
C LEU A 333 -64.84 0.08 20.10
N LEU A 334 -65.63 0.97 20.70
CA LEU A 334 -65.13 1.94 21.69
C LEU A 334 -64.59 1.27 22.96
N GLU A 335 -65.13 0.13 23.38
CA GLU A 335 -64.61 -0.64 24.51
C GLU A 335 -63.27 -1.34 24.23
N ILE A 336 -63.04 -1.72 22.96
CA ILE A 336 -61.84 -2.47 22.53
C ILE A 336 -60.69 -1.52 22.17
N LEU A 337 -60.98 -0.32 21.68
CA LEU A 337 -59.96 0.60 21.17
C LEU A 337 -59.09 1.21 22.28
N PRO A 338 -57.75 1.05 22.23
CA PRO A 338 -56.83 1.72 23.14
C PRO A 338 -56.71 3.22 22.85
N ASN A 339 -56.34 4.00 23.87
CA ASN A 339 -56.33 5.47 23.83
C ASN A 339 -55.53 6.08 22.66
N HIS A 340 -54.41 5.46 22.26
CA HIS A 340 -53.59 5.94 21.16
C HIS A 340 -54.24 5.71 19.79
N GLU A 341 -55.06 4.67 19.64
CA GLU A 341 -55.86 4.42 18.43
C GLU A 341 -57.05 5.37 18.34
N ILE A 342 -57.68 5.74 19.47
CA ILE A 342 -58.72 6.78 19.51
C ILE A 342 -58.17 8.15 19.11
N GLN A 343 -56.95 8.50 19.55
CA GLN A 343 -56.26 9.73 19.16
C GLN A 343 -55.91 9.75 17.66
N ALA A 344 -55.50 8.61 17.11
CA ALA A 344 -55.27 8.49 15.68
C ALA A 344 -56.56 8.57 14.87
N LEU A 345 -57.65 7.92 15.31
CA LEU A 345 -58.97 8.04 14.70
C LEU A 345 -59.45 9.50 14.71
N LYS A 346 -59.21 10.22 15.81
CA LYS A 346 -59.50 11.66 15.92
C LYS A 346 -58.71 12.48 14.90
N ALA A 347 -57.40 12.21 14.76
CA ALA A 347 -56.56 12.91 13.78
C ALA A 347 -57.03 12.67 12.34
N ILE A 348 -57.47 11.46 12.02
CA ILE A 348 -57.99 11.11 10.68
C ILE A 348 -59.35 11.76 10.39
N VAL A 349 -60.20 11.93 11.41
CA VAL A 349 -61.57 12.48 11.23
C VAL A 349 -61.63 14.01 11.28
N GLU A 350 -60.72 14.67 12.00
CA GLU A 350 -60.78 16.12 12.28
C GLU A 350 -59.70 16.97 11.60
N GLN A 351 -58.55 16.42 11.19
CA GLN A 351 -57.41 17.22 10.72
C GLN A 351 -57.19 17.17 9.21
N GLU A 352 -56.81 18.30 8.60
CA GLU A 352 -56.50 18.43 7.17
C GLU A 352 -55.20 17.69 6.76
N HIS A 353 -54.31 17.39 7.72
CA HIS A 353 -53.05 16.66 7.51
C HIS A 353 -52.88 15.50 8.52
N PRO A 354 -53.54 14.36 8.29
CA PRO A 354 -53.59 13.26 9.26
C PRO A 354 -52.24 12.55 9.46
N LEU A 355 -51.38 12.49 8.43
CA LEU A 355 -50.14 11.71 8.45
C LEU A 355 -49.11 12.21 9.47
N VAL A 356 -48.94 13.53 9.62
CA VAL A 356 -47.95 14.11 10.55
C VAL A 356 -48.30 13.76 11.99
N THR A 357 -49.58 13.90 12.35
CA THR A 357 -50.07 13.59 13.70
C THR A 357 -50.08 12.09 13.97
N ILE A 358 -50.37 11.25 12.96
CA ILE A 358 -50.27 9.78 13.08
C ILE A 358 -48.81 9.35 13.27
N GLU A 359 -47.86 9.98 12.58
CA GLU A 359 -46.42 9.75 12.78
C GLU A 359 -45.98 10.07 14.21
N GLU A 360 -46.39 11.23 14.74
CA GLU A 360 -46.11 11.63 16.12
C GLU A 360 -46.70 10.65 17.14
N ILE A 361 -47.95 10.21 16.95
CA ILE A 361 -48.62 9.23 17.82
C ILE A 361 -47.96 7.86 17.72
N ALA A 362 -47.58 7.41 16.52
CA ALA A 362 -46.91 6.13 16.31
C ALA A 362 -45.52 6.12 16.97
N GLN A 363 -44.76 7.21 16.82
CA GLN A 363 -43.45 7.35 17.45
C GLN A 363 -43.55 7.36 18.99
N ALA A 364 -44.56 8.03 19.55
CA ALA A 364 -44.80 8.07 20.99
C ALA A 364 -45.16 6.68 21.57
N ASN A 365 -45.77 5.81 20.78
CA ASN A 365 -46.21 4.48 21.20
C ASN A 365 -45.33 3.34 20.67
N SER A 366 -44.14 3.64 20.12
CA SER A 366 -43.20 2.66 19.55
C SER A 366 -43.83 1.77 18.45
N THR A 367 -44.78 2.30 17.69
CA THR A 367 -45.42 1.64 16.53
C THR A 367 -45.10 2.36 15.22
N THR A 368 -45.50 1.79 14.08
CA THR A 368 -45.42 2.48 12.78
C THR A 368 -46.80 2.98 12.35
N PRO A 369 -46.89 4.09 11.60
CA PRO A 369 -48.17 4.66 11.15
C PRO A 369 -49.05 3.66 10.39
N SER A 370 -48.44 2.81 9.55
CA SER A 370 -49.17 1.77 8.80
C SER A 370 -49.77 0.72 9.74
N LEU A 371 -48.99 0.22 10.70
CA LEU A 371 -49.47 -0.78 11.66
C LEU A 371 -50.55 -0.23 12.59
N LEU A 372 -50.50 1.07 12.89
CA LEU A 372 -51.53 1.73 13.69
C LEU A 372 -52.87 1.80 12.93
N ILE A 373 -52.83 2.13 11.64
CA ILE A 373 -54.02 2.13 10.77
C ILE A 373 -54.54 0.70 10.56
N ASP A 374 -53.63 -0.26 10.37
CA ASP A 374 -53.98 -1.68 10.22
C ASP A 374 -54.64 -2.25 11.48
N SER A 375 -54.10 -1.93 12.67
CA SER A 375 -54.68 -2.31 13.97
C SER A 375 -56.09 -1.75 14.16
N LEU A 376 -56.29 -0.48 13.81
CA LEU A 376 -57.60 0.17 13.88
C LEU A 376 -58.60 -0.49 12.92
N ASN A 377 -58.16 -0.82 11.72
CA ASN A 377 -58.96 -1.55 10.73
C ASN A 377 -59.23 -3.01 11.14
N GLU A 378 -58.32 -3.66 11.85
CA GLU A 378 -58.50 -5.01 12.41
C GLU A 378 -59.55 -4.99 13.53
N HIS A 379 -59.43 -4.06 14.49
CA HIS A 379 -60.46 -3.85 15.52
C HIS A 379 -61.82 -3.45 14.95
N ALA A 380 -61.82 -2.68 13.87
CA ALA A 380 -63.02 -2.35 13.10
C ALA A 380 -63.65 -3.58 12.42
N GLN A 381 -62.83 -4.41 11.78
CA GLN A 381 -63.26 -5.63 11.14
C GLN A 381 -63.84 -6.61 12.17
N ASP A 382 -63.28 -6.68 13.37
CA ASP A 382 -63.77 -7.56 14.43
C ASP A 382 -65.08 -7.08 15.07
N ALA A 383 -65.25 -5.77 15.25
CA ALA A 383 -66.44 -5.22 15.91
C ALA A 383 -67.60 -4.92 14.94
N ILE A 384 -67.29 -4.43 13.74
CA ILE A 384 -68.26 -3.92 12.75
C ILE A 384 -68.37 -4.88 11.56
N GLY A 385 -67.36 -5.69 11.29
CA GLY A 385 -67.32 -6.59 10.12
C GLY A 385 -66.82 -5.92 8.85
N GLU A 386 -66.38 -4.65 8.93
CA GLU A 386 -65.95 -3.84 7.80
C GLU A 386 -64.75 -2.95 8.15
N LEU A 387 -63.96 -2.60 7.12
CA LEU A 387 -62.83 -1.68 7.24
C LEU A 387 -63.33 -0.23 7.29
N ILE A 388 -62.96 0.50 8.34
CA ILE A 388 -63.41 1.89 8.55
C ILE A 388 -62.49 2.88 7.82
N ILE A 389 -61.20 2.60 7.70
CA ILE A 389 -60.20 3.47 7.07
C ILE A 389 -59.76 2.88 5.73
N THR A 390 -59.93 3.67 4.67
CA THR A 390 -59.42 3.33 3.34
C THR A 390 -58.00 3.88 3.16
N THR A 391 -57.06 3.02 2.75
CA THR A 391 -55.65 3.36 2.51
C THR A 391 -55.30 3.42 1.01
N ASN A 392 -56.31 3.42 0.13
CA ASN A 392 -56.16 3.37 -1.33
C ASN A 392 -55.81 4.75 -1.98
N GLY A 393 -55.58 5.80 -1.19
CA GLY A 393 -55.23 7.15 -1.65
C GLY A 393 -53.97 7.72 -0.96
N GLU A 394 -53.52 8.92 -1.36
CA GLU A 394 -52.33 9.59 -0.81
C GLU A 394 -52.43 9.88 0.71
N HIS A 395 -53.64 9.85 1.28
CA HIS A 395 -53.91 10.06 2.70
C HIS A 395 -54.95 9.05 3.23
N PRO A 396 -54.78 8.52 4.45
CA PRO A 396 -55.78 7.64 5.07
C PRO A 396 -57.07 8.42 5.36
N GLN A 397 -58.21 7.90 4.90
CA GLN A 397 -59.51 8.55 5.08
C GLN A 397 -60.56 7.55 5.56
N VAL A 398 -61.37 7.96 6.55
CA VAL A 398 -62.54 7.19 6.99
C VAL A 398 -63.61 7.20 5.91
N SER A 399 -64.18 6.03 5.60
CA SER A 399 -65.26 5.86 4.62
C SER A 399 -66.44 6.80 4.91
N GLU A 400 -67.01 7.42 3.88
CA GLU A 400 -68.08 8.43 4.01
C GLU A 400 -69.34 7.89 4.73
N GLU A 401 -69.60 6.58 4.65
CA GLU A 401 -70.71 5.91 5.35
C GLU A 401 -70.46 5.80 6.87
N HIS A 402 -69.20 5.72 7.28
CA HIS A 402 -68.77 5.47 8.65
C HIS A 402 -68.35 6.74 9.41
N ILE A 403 -68.18 7.87 8.70
CA ILE A 403 -67.73 9.14 9.29
C ILE A 403 -68.69 9.72 10.34
N VAL A 404 -70.00 9.52 10.17
CA VAL A 404 -71.03 10.01 11.10
C VAL A 404 -71.00 9.23 12.42
N ASN A 405 -70.75 7.92 12.35
CA ASN A 405 -70.65 7.07 13.53
C ASN A 405 -69.28 7.22 14.22
N ALA A 406 -68.19 7.37 13.45
CA ALA A 406 -66.87 7.68 13.97
C ALA A 406 -66.84 9.02 14.74
N ARG A 407 -67.48 10.08 14.22
CA ARG A 407 -67.63 11.37 14.93
C ARG A 407 -68.44 11.24 16.22
N LYS A 408 -69.46 10.37 16.26
CA LYS A 408 -70.26 10.13 17.47
C LYS A 408 -69.47 9.39 18.55
N ILE A 409 -68.67 8.39 18.17
CA ILE A 409 -67.75 7.70 19.09
C ILE A 409 -66.70 8.66 19.65
N LEU A 410 -66.14 9.53 18.82
CA LEU A 410 -65.19 10.54 19.27
C LEU A 410 -65.82 11.52 20.25
N ALA A 411 -67.07 11.95 20.03
CA ALA A 411 -67.80 12.79 20.97
C ALA A 411 -68.03 12.08 22.32
N MET A 412 -68.39 10.79 22.31
CA MET A 412 -68.56 10.00 23.54
C MET A 412 -67.23 9.71 24.26
N ALA A 413 -66.16 9.46 23.52
CA ALA A 413 -64.81 9.28 24.08
C ALA A 413 -64.31 10.56 24.75
N VAL A 414 -64.53 11.74 24.16
CA VAL A 414 -64.12 13.03 24.75
C VAL A 414 -64.82 13.31 26.09
N ASP A 415 -66.09 12.92 26.26
CA ASP A 415 -66.80 13.05 27.54
C ASP A 415 -66.28 12.06 28.62
N VAL A 416 -65.87 10.85 28.21
CA VAL A 416 -65.27 9.85 29.11
C VAL A 416 -63.86 10.27 29.56
N PHE A 417 -63.10 10.95 28.71
CA PHE A 417 -61.73 11.39 29.04
C PHE A 417 -61.63 12.80 29.64
N SER A 418 -62.69 13.61 29.61
CA SER A 418 -62.75 14.92 30.32
C SER A 418 -63.22 14.80 31.78
N SER A 419 -63.56 13.59 32.23
CA SER A 419 -64.04 13.28 33.59
C SER A 419 -63.04 12.48 34.45
N LEU A 420 -61.79 12.37 34.00
CA LEU A 420 -60.62 11.88 34.72
C LEU A 420 -59.56 12.99 34.77
#